data_AF-A0A3L5TSV3-F1
#
_entry.id   AF-A0A3L5TSV3-F1
#
_cell.length_a   1.000
_cell.length_b   1.000
_cell.length_c   1.000
_cell.angle_alpha   90.00
_cell.angle_beta   90.00
_cell.angle_gamma   90.00
#
_symmetry.space_group_name_H-M   'P 1'
#
loop_
_entity.id
_entity.type
_entity.pdbx_description
1 polymer ?
#
loop_
_entity_poly.entity_id
_entity_poly.type
_entity_poly.pdbx_seq_one_letter_code
_entity_poly.pdbx_strand_id
1 'polypeptide(L)'
;LDSSPIIAYCPGPILSVDHSKVILTGSGLREARAAVPAEFLINGKKAGPGVPKVIAKGVKMDPSVSIKPLKYDRYQCSYTAPFPGAYLIYVYWSEHLIGGTPYKISATMKGAGSKVKVSGQGLKGGYVGQELKVTVDTEEAGN
;
A
#
# COMPACT_ATOMS: atom_id res chain seq x y z
N LEU A 1 3.01 60.66 12.37
CA LEU A 1 4.21 60.09 11.72
C LEU A 1 4.31 58.64 12.17
N ASP A 2 3.50 57.76 11.60
CA ASP A 2 3.57 56.32 11.88
C ASP A 2 3.78 55.60 10.54
N SER A 3 4.98 55.81 9.99
CA SER A 3 5.43 55.14 8.77
C SER A 3 5.96 53.75 9.15
N SER A 4 5.05 52.86 9.53
CA SER A 4 5.33 51.44 9.59
C SER A 4 5.40 50.91 8.15
N PRO A 5 6.52 50.30 7.70
CA PRO A 5 6.61 49.74 6.36
C PRO A 5 5.65 48.56 6.24
N ILE A 6 4.71 48.63 5.29
CA ILE A 6 3.89 47.48 4.89
C ILE A 6 4.85 46.52 4.19
N ILE A 7 5.29 45.48 4.89
CA ILE A 7 6.04 44.38 4.31
C ILE A 7 5.10 43.72 3.29
N ALA A 8 5.25 44.06 2.02
CA ALA A 8 4.64 43.34 0.93
C ALA A 8 5.26 41.94 0.90
N TYR A 9 4.65 41.00 1.59
CA TYR A 9 4.93 39.58 1.40
C TYR A 9 4.49 39.26 -0.02
N CYS A 10 5.45 39.21 -0.94
CA CYS A 10 5.26 38.62 -2.25
C CYS A 10 5.43 37.12 -2.01
N PRO A 11 4.36 36.30 -1.85
CA PRO A 11 4.56 34.87 -1.91
C PRO A 11 5.18 34.63 -3.28
N GLY A 12 6.41 34.11 -3.30
CA GLY A 12 6.98 33.60 -4.55
C GLY A 12 5.96 32.67 -5.24
N PRO A 13 6.13 32.39 -6.53
CA PRO A 13 5.16 31.57 -7.27
C PRO A 13 4.84 30.34 -6.44
N ILE A 14 3.56 30.18 -6.08
CA ILE A 14 3.08 29.03 -5.33
C ILE A 14 3.40 27.84 -6.23
N LEU A 15 4.44 27.08 -5.88
CA LEU A 15 4.83 25.92 -6.68
C LEU A 15 3.64 24.98 -6.67
N SER A 16 2.96 24.87 -7.81
CA SER A 16 1.75 24.07 -7.94
C SER A 16 2.13 22.61 -7.70
N VAL A 17 1.57 22.02 -6.65
CA VAL A 17 1.82 20.62 -6.30
C VAL A 17 0.81 19.74 -7.05
N ASP A 18 1.31 18.95 -7.99
CA ASP A 18 0.53 18.00 -8.78
C ASP A 18 0.70 16.58 -8.22
N HIS A 19 -0.05 16.24 -7.16
CA HIS A 19 0.01 14.92 -6.51
C HIS A 19 -0.25 13.73 -7.46
N SER A 20 -0.97 13.95 -8.56
CA SER A 20 -1.22 12.95 -9.63
C SER A 20 0.02 12.62 -10.47
N LYS A 21 1.06 13.45 -10.43
CA LYS A 21 2.32 13.23 -11.16
C LYS A 21 3.37 12.48 -10.33
N VAL A 22 3.02 12.05 -9.11
CA VAL A 22 3.87 11.18 -8.29
C VAL A 22 3.90 9.80 -8.91
N ILE A 23 5.11 9.27 -9.13
CA ILE A 23 5.30 7.93 -9.69
C ILE A 23 5.85 7.02 -8.60
N LEU A 24 5.18 5.90 -8.38
CA LEU A 24 5.65 4.86 -7.48
C LEU A 24 6.23 3.67 -8.25
N THR A 25 7.42 3.22 -7.87
CA THR A 25 8.10 2.09 -8.52
C THR A 25 8.77 1.18 -7.51
N GLY A 26 8.56 -0.14 -7.62
CA GLY A 26 9.19 -1.12 -6.75
C GLY A 26 8.34 -2.38 -6.64
N SER A 27 8.98 -3.51 -6.35
CA SER A 27 8.27 -4.79 -6.15
C SER A 27 7.34 -4.74 -4.94
N GLY A 28 7.66 -3.94 -3.91
CA GLY A 28 6.85 -3.73 -2.72
C GLY A 28 5.48 -3.06 -2.96
N LEU A 29 5.14 -2.68 -4.20
CA LEU A 29 3.79 -2.20 -4.55
C LEU A 29 2.89 -3.29 -5.11
N ARG A 30 3.40 -4.52 -5.26
CA ARG A 30 2.65 -5.67 -5.81
C ARG A 30 2.79 -6.90 -4.93
N GLU A 31 4.02 -7.21 -4.54
CA GLU A 31 4.36 -8.43 -3.80
C GLU A 31 5.26 -8.13 -2.61
N ALA A 32 5.04 -8.85 -1.53
CA ALA A 32 5.89 -8.76 -0.34
C ALA A 32 6.17 -10.15 0.21
N ARG A 33 7.14 -10.22 1.11
CA ARG A 33 7.41 -11.42 1.90
C ARG A 33 7.22 -11.10 3.38
N ALA A 34 6.54 -11.99 4.08
CA ALA A 34 6.37 -11.90 5.52
C ALA A 34 7.74 -11.95 6.20
N ALA A 35 7.93 -11.10 7.21
CA ALA A 35 9.17 -10.88 7.94
C ALA A 35 10.37 -10.45 7.07
N VAL A 36 10.11 -9.92 5.86
CA VAL A 36 11.15 -9.38 4.98
C VAL A 36 10.82 -7.94 4.64
N PRO A 37 11.78 -7.01 4.72
CA PRO A 37 11.55 -5.64 4.28
C PRO A 37 11.32 -5.62 2.77
N ALA A 38 10.19 -5.06 2.38
CA ALA A 38 9.85 -4.76 0.99
C ALA A 38 10.02 -3.27 0.76
N GLU A 39 10.56 -2.89 -0.39
CA GLU A 39 10.92 -1.51 -0.68
C GLU A 39 10.28 -1.03 -1.98
N PHE A 40 9.92 0.25 -1.99
CA PHE A 40 9.50 0.96 -3.18
C PHE A 40 9.98 2.41 -3.17
N LEU A 41 10.14 2.96 -4.35
CA LEU A 41 10.56 4.33 -4.59
C LEU A 41 9.36 5.20 -4.91
N ILE A 42 9.35 6.39 -4.32
CA ILE A 42 8.38 7.45 -4.55
C ILE A 42 9.13 8.56 -5.29
N ASN A 43 8.67 8.89 -6.50
CA ASN A 43 9.28 9.92 -7.34
C ASN A 43 8.31 11.09 -7.50
N GLY A 44 8.60 12.18 -6.79
CA GLY A 44 7.83 13.43 -6.82
C GLY A 44 8.38 14.49 -7.75
N LYS A 45 9.43 14.19 -8.53
CA LYS A 45 10.10 15.18 -9.40
C LYS A 45 9.15 15.94 -10.33
N LYS A 46 8.07 15.30 -10.79
CA LYS A 46 7.03 15.93 -11.63
C LYS A 46 5.84 16.49 -10.86
N ALA A 47 5.71 16.13 -9.58
CA ALA A 47 4.63 16.57 -8.70
C ALA A 47 4.92 17.90 -8.01
N GLY A 48 6.16 18.40 -8.08
CA GLY A 48 6.58 19.58 -7.33
C GLY A 48 7.06 19.23 -5.92
N PRO A 49 7.57 20.21 -5.16
CA PRO A 49 8.10 19.97 -3.83
C PRO A 49 6.99 19.48 -2.89
N GLY A 50 7.26 18.41 -2.15
CA GLY A 50 6.29 17.85 -1.21
C GLY A 50 6.87 16.74 -0.37
N VAL A 51 6.22 16.44 0.74
CA VAL A 51 6.62 15.36 1.64
C VAL A 51 5.68 14.17 1.41
N PRO A 52 6.20 12.97 1.12
CA PRO A 52 5.37 11.78 1.05
C PRO A 52 5.05 11.23 2.44
N LYS A 53 3.86 10.68 2.58
CA LYS A 53 3.39 9.98 3.79
C LYS A 53 2.82 8.64 3.36
N VAL A 54 3.28 7.58 3.99
CA VAL A 54 2.87 6.20 3.66
C VAL A 54 2.22 5.60 4.88
N ILE A 55 1.01 5.09 4.70
CA ILE A 55 0.26 4.36 5.72
C ILE A 55 0.01 2.96 5.17
N ALA A 56 0.48 1.94 5.87
CA ALA A 56 0.23 0.57 5.48
C ALA A 56 -0.64 -0.11 6.53
N LYS A 57 -1.68 -0.81 6.07
CA LYS A 57 -2.70 -1.46 6.90
C LYS A 57 -2.73 -2.95 6.62
N GLY A 58 -2.74 -3.75 7.67
CA GLY A 58 -2.81 -5.21 7.60
C GLY A 58 -4.05 -5.75 8.28
N VAL A 59 -4.52 -6.93 7.85
CA VAL A 59 -5.70 -7.58 8.45
C VAL A 59 -5.42 -8.08 9.87
N LYS A 60 -4.22 -8.64 10.10
CA LYS A 60 -3.80 -9.14 11.42
C LYS A 60 -3.05 -8.09 12.23
N MET A 61 -2.12 -7.40 11.58
CA MET A 61 -1.22 -6.44 12.21
C MET A 61 -0.73 -5.46 11.16
N ASP A 62 -0.66 -4.19 11.55
CA ASP A 62 -0.13 -3.13 10.70
C ASP A 62 1.39 -3.31 10.50
N PRO A 63 1.88 -3.26 9.25
CA PRO A 63 3.31 -3.39 8.97
C PRO A 63 4.08 -2.13 9.39
N SER A 64 5.32 -2.31 9.83
CA SER A 64 6.20 -1.18 10.13
C SER A 64 6.65 -0.52 8.83
N VAL A 65 6.49 0.80 8.73
CA VAL A 65 6.86 1.59 7.55
C VAL A 65 7.97 2.57 7.92
N SER A 66 8.97 2.68 7.06
CA SER A 66 10.08 3.64 7.15
C SER A 66 10.22 4.36 5.82
N ILE A 67 10.44 5.68 5.86
CA ILE A 67 10.63 6.50 4.66
C ILE A 67 11.99 7.20 4.80
N LYS A 68 12.83 7.04 3.78
CA LYS A 68 14.14 7.67 3.68
C LYS A 68 14.13 8.66 2.51
N PRO A 69 14.41 9.95 2.73
CA PRO A 69 14.57 10.90 1.63
C PRO A 69 15.84 10.56 0.82
N LEU A 70 15.72 10.66 -0.50
CA LEU A 70 16.81 10.52 -1.47
C LEU A 70 17.05 11.88 -2.17
N LYS A 71 17.99 11.92 -3.12
CA LYS A 71 18.24 13.09 -3.96
C LYS A 71 17.14 13.25 -5.03
N TYR A 72 16.90 14.50 -5.46
CA TYR A 72 16.02 14.88 -6.57
C TYR A 72 14.52 14.58 -6.35
N ASP A 73 13.96 14.95 -5.19
CA ASP A 73 12.54 14.74 -4.85
C ASP A 73 12.11 13.26 -4.96
N ARG A 74 13.02 12.37 -4.57
CA ARG A 74 12.79 10.94 -4.49
C ARG A 74 12.83 10.50 -3.04
N TYR A 75 12.06 9.47 -2.73
CA TYR A 75 12.00 8.88 -1.39
C TYR A 75 11.98 7.37 -1.52
N GLN A 76 12.73 6.70 -0.65
CA GLN A 76 12.70 5.25 -0.53
C GLN A 76 11.82 4.89 0.65
N CYS A 77 10.74 4.19 0.39
CA CYS A 77 9.90 3.63 1.43
C CYS A 77 10.21 2.15 1.59
N SER A 78 10.48 1.74 2.82
CA SER A 78 10.72 0.35 3.21
C SER A 78 9.66 -0.04 4.24
N TYR A 79 8.94 -1.13 4.01
CA TYR A 79 7.96 -1.63 4.96
C TYR A 79 8.13 -3.13 5.20
N THR A 80 7.82 -3.59 6.41
CA THR A 80 7.96 -5.01 6.79
C THR A 80 6.62 -5.55 7.24
N ALA A 81 6.07 -6.51 6.48
CA ALA A 81 4.87 -7.23 6.84
C ALA A 81 5.20 -8.31 7.89
N PRO A 82 4.67 -8.25 9.13
CA PRO A 82 5.00 -9.23 10.15
C PRO A 82 4.42 -10.62 9.86
N PHE A 83 3.28 -10.69 9.16
CA PHE A 83 2.58 -11.94 8.85
C PHE A 83 2.30 -12.07 7.34
N PRO A 84 2.13 -13.29 6.81
CA PRO A 84 1.64 -13.48 5.44
C PRO A 84 0.14 -13.10 5.37
N GLY A 85 -0.27 -12.48 4.25
CA GLY A 85 -1.64 -12.03 4.06
C GLY A 85 -1.76 -10.85 3.11
N ALA A 86 -2.99 -10.31 3.03
CA ALA A 86 -3.28 -9.11 2.25
C ALA A 86 -3.01 -7.84 3.07
N TYR A 87 -2.38 -6.86 2.44
CA TYR A 87 -2.07 -5.55 3.00
C TYR A 87 -2.52 -4.45 2.06
N LEU A 88 -2.90 -3.30 2.61
CA LEU A 88 -3.29 -2.11 1.86
C LEU A 88 -2.29 -1.00 2.15
N ILE A 89 -1.63 -0.49 1.11
CA ILE A 89 -0.72 0.65 1.22
C ILE A 89 -1.39 1.89 0.68
N TYR A 90 -1.44 2.91 1.52
CA TYR A 90 -1.89 4.26 1.20
C TYR A 90 -0.71 5.19 1.10
N VAL A 91 -0.60 5.87 -0.03
CA VAL A 91 0.45 6.85 -0.26
C VAL A 91 -0.17 8.23 -0.46
N TYR A 92 0.35 9.18 0.28
CA TYR A 92 -0.02 10.58 0.27
C TYR A 92 1.19 11.40 -0.16
N TRP A 93 0.93 12.51 -0.83
CA TRP A 93 1.90 13.51 -1.23
C TRP A 93 1.40 14.88 -0.81
N SER A 94 2.13 15.56 0.07
CA SER A 94 1.72 16.86 0.62
C SER A 94 0.30 16.83 1.23
N GLU A 95 -0.01 15.80 2.03
CA GLU A 95 -1.34 15.55 2.63
C GLU A 95 -2.46 15.18 1.64
N HIS A 96 -2.20 15.11 0.33
CA HIS A 96 -3.16 14.64 -0.67
C HIS A 96 -2.92 13.17 -1.04
N LEU A 97 -3.99 12.40 -1.21
CA LEU A 97 -3.89 11.01 -1.66
C LEU A 97 -3.42 10.97 -3.13
N ILE A 98 -2.40 10.16 -3.43
CA ILE A 98 -1.97 9.99 -4.82
C ILE A 98 -2.86 8.98 -5.55
N GLY A 99 -2.97 9.11 -6.87
CA GLY A 99 -3.70 8.15 -7.71
C GLY A 99 -3.09 6.74 -7.63
N GLY A 100 -3.95 5.72 -7.62
CA GLY A 100 -3.55 4.30 -7.52
C GLY A 100 -3.52 3.73 -6.10
N THR A 101 -3.69 4.57 -5.08
CA THR A 101 -3.92 4.15 -3.69
C THR A 101 -5.41 3.78 -3.48
N PRO A 102 -5.73 2.71 -2.73
CA PRO A 102 -4.84 1.78 -2.05
C PRO A 102 -4.22 0.73 -2.95
N TYR A 103 -2.92 0.49 -2.74
CA TYR A 103 -2.21 -0.63 -3.35
C TYR A 103 -2.45 -1.89 -2.54
N LYS A 104 -3.05 -2.89 -3.19
CA LYS A 104 -3.27 -4.21 -2.58
C LYS A 104 -2.03 -5.08 -2.74
N ILE A 105 -1.39 -5.39 -1.64
CA ILE A 105 -0.17 -6.19 -1.57
C ILE A 105 -0.49 -7.58 -1.02
N SER A 106 0.11 -8.61 -1.60
CA SER A 106 0.07 -9.96 -1.06
C SER A 106 1.43 -10.34 -0.49
N ALA A 107 1.50 -10.52 0.83
CA ALA A 107 2.70 -10.96 1.53
C ALA A 107 2.73 -12.49 1.65
N THR A 108 3.81 -13.11 1.17
CA THR A 108 4.02 -14.57 1.20
C THR A 108 5.06 -14.97 2.25
N MET A 109 4.94 -16.15 2.86
CA MET A 109 5.90 -16.59 3.88
C MET A 109 7.26 -16.96 3.26
N LYS A 110 8.36 -16.54 3.89
CA LYS A 110 9.73 -16.92 3.47
C LYS A 110 10.00 -18.36 3.94
N GLY A 111 9.69 -19.36 3.11
CA GLY A 111 9.93 -20.75 3.51
C GLY A 111 9.56 -21.88 2.54
N ALA A 112 8.78 -21.64 1.48
CA ALA A 112 8.54 -22.68 0.48
C ALA A 112 8.37 -22.06 -0.91
N GLY A 113 9.49 -21.84 -1.59
CA GLY A 113 9.46 -21.72 -3.05
C GLY A 113 8.92 -23.03 -3.63
N SER A 114 7.99 -22.92 -4.57
CA SER A 114 7.62 -23.97 -5.53
C SER A 114 6.62 -25.05 -5.09
N LYS A 115 5.43 -24.70 -4.57
CA LYS A 115 4.22 -25.55 -4.80
C LYS A 115 2.85 -24.95 -4.48
N VAL A 116 2.71 -23.63 -4.42
CA VAL A 116 1.42 -23.03 -4.09
C VAL A 116 0.99 -22.09 -5.21
N LYS A 117 0.58 -22.70 -6.32
CA LYS A 117 -0.34 -22.08 -7.27
C LYS A 117 -1.73 -22.27 -6.66
N VAL A 118 -2.19 -21.38 -5.76
CA VAL A 118 -3.61 -21.43 -5.37
C VAL A 118 -4.43 -20.80 -6.51
N SER A 119 -4.62 -21.59 -7.55
CA SER A 119 -5.78 -21.47 -8.41
C SER A 119 -6.88 -22.28 -7.73
N GLY A 120 -7.58 -21.65 -6.80
CA GLY A 120 -8.75 -22.21 -6.15
C GLY A 120 -9.77 -21.10 -6.02
N GLN A 121 -10.98 -21.32 -6.51
CA GLN A 121 -12.10 -20.38 -6.35
C GLN A 121 -12.43 -20.08 -4.87
N GLY A 122 -11.79 -20.76 -3.91
CA GLY A 122 -11.92 -20.57 -2.46
C GLY A 122 -10.95 -19.58 -1.78
N LEU A 123 -10.18 -18.76 -2.52
CA LEU A 123 -9.40 -17.64 -1.95
C LEU A 123 -10.03 -16.25 -2.16
N LYS A 124 -11.32 -16.21 -2.54
CA LYS A 124 -12.17 -15.05 -2.28
C LYS A 124 -12.76 -15.25 -0.89
N GLY A 125 -12.65 -14.22 -0.04
CA GLY A 125 -12.86 -14.29 1.41
C GLY A 125 -13.98 -15.23 1.85
N GLY A 126 -13.68 -16.05 2.85
CA GLY A 126 -14.71 -16.80 3.57
C GLY A 126 -15.70 -15.82 4.17
N TYR A 127 -16.94 -15.91 3.73
CA TYR A 127 -18.08 -15.50 4.54
C TYR A 127 -18.28 -16.62 5.54
N VAL A 128 -17.92 -16.39 6.81
CA VAL A 128 -18.36 -17.25 7.92
C VAL A 128 -19.89 -17.12 7.98
N GLY A 129 -20.61 -18.21 7.70
CA GLY A 129 -22.05 -18.27 7.94
C GLY A 129 -22.95 -18.84 6.84
N GLN A 130 -22.47 -19.65 5.89
CA GLN A 130 -23.38 -20.49 5.11
C GLN A 130 -23.39 -21.91 5.68
N GLU A 131 -24.49 -22.28 6.32
CA GLU A 131 -24.81 -23.66 6.65
C GLU A 131 -24.69 -24.50 5.37
N LEU A 132 -23.74 -25.45 5.36
CA LEU A 132 -23.81 -26.55 4.43
C LEU A 132 -25.07 -27.34 4.78
N LYS A 133 -26.13 -27.16 3.99
CA LYS A 133 -27.15 -28.20 3.83
C LYS A 133 -26.47 -29.38 3.14
N VAL A 134 -25.94 -30.28 3.95
CA VAL A 134 -25.57 -31.61 3.50
C VAL A 134 -26.88 -32.38 3.36
N THR A 135 -27.46 -32.39 2.17
CA THR A 135 -28.52 -33.35 1.87
C THR A 135 -27.83 -34.70 1.70
N VAL A 136 -27.91 -35.53 2.74
CA VAL A 136 -27.57 -36.95 2.66
C VAL A 136 -28.80 -37.64 2.09
N ASP A 137 -28.83 -37.80 0.77
CA ASP A 137 -29.71 -38.79 0.16
C ASP A 137 -29.00 -40.15 0.25
N THR A 138 -29.28 -40.86 1.34
CA THR A 138 -29.16 -42.32 1.39
C THR A 138 -30.54 -42.90 1.11
N GLU A 139 -30.93 -42.95 -0.16
CA GLU A 139 -32.02 -43.80 -0.60
C GLU A 139 -31.43 -44.90 -1.50
N GLU A 140 -31.29 -46.08 -0.90
CA GLU A 140 -31.23 -47.40 -1.53
C GLU A 140 -30.34 -47.61 -2.77
N ALA A 141 -29.10 -48.06 -2.53
CA ALA A 141 -28.47 -49.04 -3.40
C ALA A 141 -28.21 -50.32 -2.59
N GLY A 142 -29.30 -50.91 -2.12
CA GLY A 142 -29.35 -52.27 -1.61
C GLY A 142 -30.36 -53.07 -2.41
N ASN A 143 -29.90 -53.77 -3.46
CA ASN A 143 -30.12 -55.19 -3.76
C ASN A 143 -29.62 -55.50 -5.17
#